data_AF-A0A7Z9Y2S9-F1
#
_entry.id   AF-A0A7Z9Y2S9-F1
#
_cell.length_a   1.000
_cell.length_b   1.000
_cell.length_c   1.000
_cell.angle_alpha   90.00
_cell.angle_beta   90.00
_cell.angle_gamma   90.00
#
_symmetry.space_group_name_H-M   'P 1'
#
loop_
_entity.id
_entity.type
_entity.pdbx_description
1 polymer ?
#
loop_
_entity_poly.entity_id
_entity_poly.type
_entity_poly.pdbx_seq_one_letter_code
_entity_poly.pdbx_strand_id
1 'polypeptide(L)'
;MIIETCPWLTLNSMGGLSQLLKRLKISYKRGRDYIHIQLLCLPTYASWLNPIEKLWRWLKQDILHLHRLSDAWPELRQRVDQFLANFSHGSTELLRYVGLLPI
;
A
#
# COMPACT_ATOMS: atom_id res chain seq x y z
N MET A 1 -6.01 -4.86 -27.54
CA MET A 1 -4.76 -4.14 -27.90
C MET A 1 -5.12 -2.82 -28.58
N ILE A 2 -4.31 -1.73 -28.50
CA ILE A 2 -4.65 -0.41 -29.10
C ILE A 2 -5.09 -0.52 -30.58
N ILE A 3 -4.49 -1.46 -31.33
CA ILE A 3 -4.80 -1.78 -32.72
C ILE A 3 -6.27 -2.22 -32.93
N GLU A 4 -6.84 -2.94 -31.97
CA GLU A 4 -8.24 -3.43 -32.04
C GLU A 4 -9.25 -2.31 -31.72
N THR A 5 -8.85 -1.35 -30.89
CA THR A 5 -9.70 -0.22 -30.48
C THR A 5 -9.77 0.92 -31.50
N CYS A 6 -8.80 1.03 -32.42
CA CYS A 6 -8.69 2.15 -33.35
C CYS A 6 -8.51 1.68 -34.81
N PRO A 7 -9.56 1.15 -35.47
CA PRO A 7 -9.46 0.59 -36.83
C PRO A 7 -9.08 1.64 -37.90
N TRP A 8 -9.43 2.91 -37.69
CA TRP A 8 -9.08 4.02 -38.58
C TRP A 8 -7.58 4.35 -38.62
N LEU A 9 -6.80 3.85 -37.67
CA LEU A 9 -5.36 4.09 -37.58
C LEU A 9 -4.59 3.29 -38.66
N THR A 10 -5.19 2.24 -39.22
CA THR A 10 -4.61 1.37 -40.28
C THR A 10 -3.22 0.80 -39.95
N LEU A 11 -2.87 0.71 -38.67
CA LEU A 11 -1.59 0.16 -38.21
C LEU A 11 -1.71 -1.34 -37.94
N ASN A 12 -1.13 -2.14 -38.83
CA ASN A 12 -1.21 -3.60 -38.77
C ASN A 12 0.05 -4.25 -38.15
N SER A 13 0.97 -3.44 -37.63
CA SER A 13 2.23 -3.95 -37.05
C SER A 13 2.65 -3.20 -35.78
N MET A 14 3.31 -3.91 -34.87
CA MET A 14 3.89 -3.34 -33.67
C MET A 14 4.99 -2.32 -33.96
N GLY A 15 5.76 -2.52 -35.04
CA GLY A 15 6.77 -1.58 -35.50
C GLY A 15 6.17 -0.24 -35.94
N GLY A 16 5.06 -0.28 -36.68
CA GLY A 16 4.33 0.93 -37.10
C GLY A 16 3.73 1.69 -35.91
N LEU A 17 3.18 0.97 -34.93
CA LEU A 17 2.69 1.56 -33.68
C LEU A 17 3.81 2.26 -32.91
N SER A 18 4.98 1.62 -32.78
CA SER A 18 6.14 2.22 -32.10
C SER A 18 6.62 3.51 -32.78
N GLN A 19 6.70 3.53 -34.12
CA GLN A 19 7.07 4.73 -34.88
C GLN A 19 6.04 5.86 -34.73
N LEU A 20 4.74 5.55 -34.78
CA LEU A 20 3.68 6.53 -34.57
C LEU A 20 3.77 7.15 -33.17
N LEU A 21 3.86 6.33 -32.12
CA LEU A 21 3.98 6.79 -30.73
C LEU A 21 5.19 7.72 -30.56
N LYS A 22 6.33 7.36 -31.17
CA LYS A 22 7.53 8.21 -31.17
C LYS A 22 7.29 9.57 -31.86
N ARG A 23 6.63 9.60 -33.03
CA ARG A 23 6.30 10.85 -33.76
C ARG A 23 5.35 11.74 -32.97
N LEU A 24 4.37 11.14 -32.31
CA LEU A 24 3.42 11.84 -31.44
C LEU A 24 4.02 12.26 -30.09
N LYS A 25 5.31 11.96 -29.85
CA LYS A 25 5.99 12.17 -28.56
C LYS A 25 5.27 11.50 -27.39
N ILE A 26 4.55 10.42 -27.67
CA ILE A 26 3.92 9.56 -26.67
C ILE A 26 4.98 8.54 -26.26
N SER A 27 5.66 8.84 -25.16
CA SER A 27 6.57 7.90 -24.52
C SER A 27 5.86 7.10 -23.43
N TYR A 28 6.39 5.92 -23.12
CA TYR A 28 6.03 5.22 -21.89
C TYR A 28 6.37 6.14 -20.72
N LYS A 29 5.33 6.66 -20.06
CA LYS A 29 5.44 7.38 -18.81
C LYS A 29 5.22 6.40 -17.68
N ARG A 30 6.12 6.40 -16.69
CA ARG A 30 5.94 5.54 -15.53
C ARG A 30 4.71 6.05 -14.79
N GLY A 31 3.79 5.14 -14.42
CA GLY A 31 2.56 5.50 -13.72
C GLY A 31 2.77 6.34 -12.45
N ARG A 32 3.97 6.29 -11.84
CA ARG A 32 4.40 7.17 -10.75
C ARG A 32 4.22 8.67 -11.04
N ASP A 33 4.28 9.09 -12.30
CA ASP A 33 4.13 10.50 -12.69
C ASP A 33 2.66 10.96 -12.66
N TYR A 34 1.72 10.01 -12.58
CA TYR A 34 0.28 10.23 -12.57
C TYR A 34 -0.37 9.96 -11.20
N ILE A 35 0.42 9.49 -10.23
CA ILE A 35 -0.07 9.21 -8.89
C ILE A 35 0.38 10.35 -7.99
N HIS A 36 -0.57 11.12 -7.45
CA HIS A 36 -0.31 12.19 -6.47
C HIS A 36 -0.04 11.62 -5.06
N ILE A 37 0.86 10.66 -4.96
CA ILE A 37 1.30 10.07 -3.69
C ILE A 37 2.80 10.32 -3.57
N GLN A 38 3.21 11.01 -2.51
CA GLN A 38 4.61 11.16 -2.17
C GLN A 38 5.08 9.89 -1.46
N LEU A 39 6.04 9.19 -2.06
CA LEU A 39 6.66 8.02 -1.43
C LEU A 39 7.60 8.49 -0.32
N LEU A 40 7.40 7.97 0.88
CA LEU A 40 8.34 8.13 2.00
C LEU A 40 9.35 6.98 1.95
N CYS A 41 10.58 7.28 1.52
CA CYS A 41 11.65 6.29 1.49
C CYS A 41 12.19 6.04 2.90
N LEU A 42 12.20 4.78 3.32
CA LEU A 42 12.86 4.33 4.56
C LEU A 42 14.20 3.67 4.23
N PRO A 43 15.23 3.81 5.07
CA PRO A 43 16.48 3.09 4.91
C PRO A 43 16.27 1.57 4.94
N THR A 44 17.09 0.84 4.18
CA THR A 44 17.06 -0.63 4.18
C THR A 44 17.34 -1.17 5.59
N TYR A 45 16.59 -2.20 6.00
CA TYR A 45 16.64 -2.82 7.34
C TYR A 45 16.26 -1.91 8.52
N ALA A 46 15.77 -0.69 8.28
CA ALA A 46 15.36 0.22 9.35
C ALA A 46 13.88 0.06 9.75
N SER A 47 13.46 -1.16 10.11
CA SER A 47 12.07 -1.43 10.54
C SER A 47 11.66 -0.62 11.77
N TRP A 48 12.62 -0.22 12.62
CA TRP A 48 12.37 0.63 13.78
C TRP A 48 11.91 2.05 13.43
N LEU A 49 12.12 2.51 12.20
CA LEU A 49 11.62 3.80 11.71
C LEU A 49 10.19 3.73 11.16
N ASN A 50 9.66 2.53 10.91
CA ASN A 50 8.33 2.34 10.36
C ASN A 50 7.28 2.28 11.50
N PRO A 51 6.39 3.29 11.65
CA PRO A 51 5.47 3.36 12.79
C PRO A 51 4.50 2.16 12.89
N ILE A 52 4.15 1.54 11.76
CA ILE A 52 3.25 0.37 11.77
C ILE A 52 3.85 -0.81 12.54
N GLU A 53 5.18 -0.97 12.55
CA GLU A 53 5.86 -2.05 13.29
C GLU A 53 5.64 -1.93 14.79
N LYS A 54 5.51 -0.71 15.31
CA LYS A 54 5.15 -0.49 16.71
C LYS A 54 3.71 -0.92 16.99
N LEU A 55 2.76 -0.59 16.10
CA LEU A 55 1.38 -1.06 16.23
C LEU A 55 1.30 -2.60 16.18
N TRP A 56 2.07 -3.25 15.31
CA TRP A 56 2.14 -4.71 15.27
C TRP A 56 2.71 -5.32 16.55
N ARG A 57 3.75 -4.71 17.12
CA ARG A 57 4.28 -5.11 18.41
C ARG A 57 3.22 -5.01 19.51
N TRP A 58 2.42 -3.93 19.51
CA TRP A 58 1.32 -3.76 20.47
C TRP A 58 0.23 -4.82 20.28
N LEU A 59 -0.28 -5.00 19.05
CA LEU A 59 -1.23 -6.07 18.74
C LEU A 59 -0.72 -7.44 19.19
N LYS A 60 0.56 -7.71 18.93
CA LYS A 60 1.17 -8.98 19.31
C LYS A 60 1.15 -9.16 20.82
N GLN A 61 1.53 -8.14 21.59
CA GLN A 61 1.54 -8.20 23.05
C GLN A 61 0.15 -8.40 23.63
N ASP A 62 -0.86 -7.69 23.12
CA ASP A 62 -2.19 -7.67 23.73
C ASP A 62 -3.09 -8.82 23.27
N ILE A 63 -3.03 -9.18 21.98
CA ILE A 63 -3.99 -10.12 21.37
C ILE A 63 -3.35 -11.45 20.99
N LEU A 64 -2.13 -11.44 20.42
CA LEU A 64 -1.53 -12.63 19.83
C LEU A 64 -0.56 -13.36 20.78
N HIS A 65 -0.14 -12.76 21.88
CA HIS A 65 0.81 -13.38 22.79
C HIS A 65 0.08 -14.37 23.69
N LEU A 66 0.44 -15.67 23.58
CA LEU A 66 -0.12 -16.76 24.38
C LEU A 66 -1.66 -16.86 24.33
N HIS A 67 -2.27 -16.49 23.20
CA HIS A 67 -3.71 -16.66 23.01
C HIS A 67 -4.10 -18.15 23.00
N ARG A 68 -5.28 -18.47 23.52
CA ARG A 68 -5.82 -19.86 23.58
C ARG A 68 -6.67 -20.24 22.37
N LEU A 69 -6.74 -19.37 21.37
CA LEU A 69 -7.61 -19.53 20.20
C LEU A 69 -6.89 -20.22 19.02
N SER A 70 -6.01 -21.19 19.29
CA SER A 70 -5.28 -21.92 18.24
C SER A 70 -6.24 -22.62 17.26
N ASP A 71 -7.31 -23.22 17.79
CA ASP A 71 -8.29 -23.98 17.01
C ASP A 71 -9.53 -23.15 16.63
N ALA A 72 -9.63 -21.94 17.17
CA ALA A 72 -10.74 -21.01 16.96
C ALA A 72 -10.31 -19.80 16.12
N TRP A 73 -9.83 -20.08 14.89
CA TRP A 73 -9.35 -19.05 13.96
C TRP A 73 -10.36 -17.90 13.74
N PRO A 74 -11.67 -18.14 13.53
CA PRO A 74 -12.63 -17.07 13.34
C PRO A 74 -12.70 -16.10 14.54
N GLU A 75 -12.61 -16.63 15.76
CA GLU A 75 -12.61 -15.81 16.98
C GLU A 75 -11.34 -14.99 17.11
N LEU A 76 -10.17 -15.57 16.78
CA LEU A 76 -8.90 -14.84 16.82
C LEU A 76 -8.93 -13.67 15.84
N ARG A 77 -9.41 -13.91 14.61
CA ARG A 77 -9.58 -12.88 13.59
C ARG A 77 -10.48 -11.77 14.10
N GLN A 78 -11.64 -12.12 14.68
CA GLN A 78 -12.57 -11.13 15.22
C GLN A 78 -11.92 -10.27 16.32
N ARG A 79 -11.10 -10.85 17.20
CA ARG A 79 -10.36 -10.09 18.23
C ARG A 79 -9.34 -9.12 17.62
N VAL A 80 -8.62 -9.55 16.58
CA VAL A 80 -7.69 -8.67 15.85
C VAL A 80 -8.45 -7.53 15.18
N ASP A 81 -9.57 -7.83 14.52
CA ASP A 81 -10.41 -6.82 13.86
C ASP A 81 -10.95 -5.80 14.86
N GLN A 82 -11.44 -6.26 16.02
CA GLN A 82 -11.90 -5.40 17.12
C GLN A 82 -10.78 -4.52 17.67
N PHE A 83 -9.58 -5.08 17.88
CA PHE A 83 -8.42 -4.32 18.33
C PHE A 83 -8.07 -3.21 17.32
N LEU A 84 -7.99 -3.54 16.03
CA LEU A 84 -7.65 -2.57 14.98
C LEU A 84 -8.74 -1.50 14.79
N ALA A 85 -10.01 -1.86 15.00
CA ALA A 85 -11.13 -0.92 14.91
C ALA A 85 -11.01 0.26 15.89
N ASN A 86 -10.33 0.08 17.03
CA ASN A 86 -10.09 1.14 18.01
C ASN A 86 -9.27 2.31 17.45
N PHE A 87 -8.53 2.11 16.35
CA PHE A 87 -7.68 3.12 15.73
C PHE A 87 -8.32 3.79 14.49
N SER A 88 -9.57 3.44 14.16
CA SER A 88 -10.29 3.90 12.96
C SER A 88 -10.46 5.42 12.84
N HIS A 89 -10.56 6.12 13.98
CA HIS A 89 -10.76 7.57 14.05
C HIS A 89 -9.50 8.32 14.51
N GLY A 90 -8.34 7.65 14.48
CA GLY A 90 -7.10 8.14 15.07
C GLY A 90 -7.02 7.84 16.57
N SER A 91 -5.80 7.82 17.11
CA SER A 91 -5.56 7.53 18.53
C SER A 91 -4.37 8.35 19.05
N THR A 92 -4.63 9.22 20.02
CA THR A 92 -3.60 10.00 20.69
C THR A 92 -2.62 9.11 21.45
N GLU A 93 -3.10 7.99 21.99
CA GLU A 93 -2.25 6.99 22.65
C GLU A 93 -1.29 6.34 21.64
N LEU A 94 -1.79 5.96 20.46
CA LEU A 94 -0.96 5.42 19.40
C LEU A 94 0.10 6.43 18.95
N LEU A 95 -0.27 7.71 18.77
CA LEU A 95 0.69 8.77 18.43
C LEU A 95 1.81 8.84 19.46
N ARG A 96 1.47 8.91 20.76
CA ARG A 96 2.46 8.93 21.85
C ARG A 96 3.33 7.68 21.84
N TYR A 97 2.73 6.51 21.64
CA TYR A 97 3.44 5.24 21.61
C TYR A 97 4.43 5.13 20.44
N VAL A 98 4.08 5.70 19.28
CA VAL A 98 5.00 5.77 18.14
C VAL A 98 6.05 6.87 18.26
N GLY A 99 5.95 7.75 19.27
CA GLY A 99 6.86 8.88 19.50
C GLY A 99 6.46 10.16 18.76
N LEU A 100 5.19 10.26 18.35
CA LEU A 100 4.61 11.44 17.73
C LEU A 100 3.77 12.21 18.76
N LEU A 101 3.69 13.53 18.57
CA LEU A 101 2.83 14.39 19.38
C LEU A 101 1.47 14.56 18.70
N PRO A 102 0.35 14.61 19.45
CA PRO A 102 -0.92 15.06 18.90
C PRO A 102 -0.78 16.50 18.42
N ILE A 103 -1.38 16.79 17.27
CA ILE A 103 -1.45 18.14 16.66
C ILE A 103 -2.62 18.89 17.28
#